data_AF-A0A9X3XGT5-F1
#
_entry.id   AF-A0A9X3XGT5-F1
#
_cell.length_a   1.000
_cell.length_b   1.000
_cell.length_c   1.000
_cell.angle_alpha   90.00
_cell.angle_beta   90.00
_cell.angle_gamma   90.00
#
_symmetry.space_group_name_H-M   'P 1'
#
loop_
_entity.id
_entity.type
_entity.pdbx_description
1 polymer ?
#
loop_
_entity_poly.entity_id
_entity_poly.type
_entity_poly.pdbx_seq_one_letter_code
_entity_poly.pdbx_strand_id
1 'polypeptide(L)'
;MPPSSGSHQFSPGIHHVDWPVVADEERLPRDPMEALDKLTQLNGTSPSASAHACGAVSLVGAMLATSGYTGLVDLAERIADELDDEKRVELTRLAQAIASGGPDATYGALADYALLLYRRYRGMDGGMEYRKLLHLMQRAGFSAPHRPNDDDLARTLGRKGECWPAKISIFGDEGDHWILVGRDARGLFVFDPYPRDDGSQIIRPGEADWKRYVDAIGKDEAGRNTIGFLPAE
;
A
#
# COMPACT_ATOMS: atom_id res chain seq x y z
N MET A 1 8.86 -22.36 30.22
CA MET A 1 9.22 -20.95 29.97
C MET A 1 8.66 -20.60 28.60
N PRO A 2 7.83 -19.56 28.46
CA PRO A 2 7.46 -19.08 27.13
C PRO A 2 8.67 -18.39 26.48
N PRO A 3 8.83 -18.46 25.15
CA PRO A 3 9.91 -17.76 24.47
C PRO A 3 9.67 -16.24 24.53
N SER A 4 10.76 -15.52 24.79
CA SER A 4 10.83 -14.06 24.88
C SER A 4 10.45 -13.40 23.56
N SER A 5 9.47 -12.50 23.62
CA SER A 5 9.17 -11.52 22.57
C SER A 5 10.43 -10.73 22.23
N GLY A 6 10.97 -10.96 21.03
CA GLY A 6 12.09 -10.18 20.50
C GLY A 6 11.57 -8.82 20.05
N SER A 7 11.82 -7.78 20.85
CA SER A 7 11.69 -6.40 20.42
C SER A 7 12.75 -6.14 19.33
N HIS A 8 12.36 -6.21 18.06
CA HIS A 8 13.21 -5.76 16.98
C HIS A 8 13.22 -4.22 16.99
N GLN A 9 14.33 -3.65 17.46
CA GLN A 9 14.61 -2.22 17.31
C GLN A 9 14.94 -1.99 15.83
N PHE A 10 13.95 -1.55 15.07
CA PHE A 10 14.11 -1.05 13.70
C PHE A 10 14.88 0.28 13.72
N SER A 11 15.34 0.76 12.56
CA SER A 11 16.14 2.00 12.42
C SER A 11 15.68 3.09 13.38
N PRO A 12 16.56 3.96 13.89
CA PRO A 12 16.24 4.96 14.92
C PRO A 12 15.21 6.05 14.50
N GLY A 13 14.44 5.85 13.42
CA GLY A 13 13.53 6.81 12.79
C GLY A 13 12.04 6.45 12.83
N ILE A 14 11.59 5.26 12.41
CA ILE A 14 10.14 4.96 12.26
C ILE A 14 9.79 3.76 13.14
N HIS A 15 8.82 3.94 14.03
CA HIS A 15 8.38 2.91 14.98
C HIS A 15 7.18 2.14 14.40
N HIS A 16 7.27 0.82 14.37
CA HIS A 16 6.22 -0.10 13.96
C HIS A 16 5.91 -1.10 15.09
N VAL A 17 4.69 -1.64 15.11
CA VAL A 17 4.25 -2.64 16.09
C VAL A 17 3.83 -3.96 15.45
N ASP A 18 3.88 -5.03 16.24
CA ASP A 18 3.72 -6.42 15.76
C ASP A 18 2.28 -6.89 15.50
N TRP A 19 1.26 -6.02 15.57
CA TRP A 19 -0.14 -6.48 15.46
C TRP A 19 -1.04 -5.51 14.68
N PRO A 20 -1.94 -6.03 13.82
CA PRO A 20 -2.93 -5.19 13.16
C PRO A 20 -3.96 -4.69 14.16
N VAL A 21 -4.53 -3.53 13.82
CA VAL A 21 -5.41 -2.75 14.68
C VAL A 21 -6.87 -3.18 14.53
N VAL A 22 -7.20 -3.85 13.42
CA VAL A 22 -8.56 -4.29 13.05
C VAL A 22 -8.60 -5.79 12.75
N ALA A 23 -9.73 -6.43 13.07
CA ALA A 23 -9.97 -7.84 12.82
C ALA A 23 -10.52 -8.08 11.40
N ASP A 24 -10.30 -9.27 10.83
CA ASP A 24 -10.69 -9.60 9.45
C ASP A 24 -12.21 -9.54 9.22
N GLU A 25 -13.00 -9.86 10.24
CA GLU A 25 -14.45 -9.80 10.25
C GLU A 25 -15.01 -8.38 10.41
N GLU A 26 -14.17 -7.39 10.73
CA GLU A 26 -14.62 -6.00 10.87
C GLU A 26 -15.07 -5.47 9.51
N ARG A 27 -16.26 -4.85 9.51
CA ARG A 27 -16.86 -4.30 8.29
C ARG A 27 -16.13 -3.05 7.85
N LEU A 28 -16.01 -2.89 6.54
CA LEU A 28 -15.44 -1.69 5.96
C LEU A 28 -16.35 -0.47 6.22
N PRO A 29 -15.77 0.67 6.60
CA PRO A 29 -16.51 1.92 6.67
C PRO A 29 -17.01 2.33 5.27
N ARG A 30 -18.01 3.22 5.22
CA ARG A 30 -18.50 3.76 3.95
C ARG A 30 -17.46 4.63 3.25
N ASP A 31 -16.62 5.33 4.01
CA ASP A 31 -15.53 6.15 3.48
C ASP A 31 -14.29 5.28 3.23
N PRO A 32 -13.83 5.14 1.96
CA PRO A 32 -12.59 4.42 1.65
C PRO A 32 -11.34 4.98 2.34
N MET A 33 -11.31 6.27 2.67
CA MET A 33 -10.19 6.85 3.41
C MET A 33 -10.17 6.44 4.87
N GLU A 34 -11.33 6.21 5.50
CA GLU A 34 -11.41 5.63 6.85
C GLU A 34 -10.97 4.15 6.84
N ALA A 35 -11.24 3.42 5.75
CA ALA A 35 -10.73 2.06 5.60
C ALA A 35 -9.22 2.06 5.42
N LEU A 36 -8.70 2.95 4.58
CA LEU A 36 -7.27 3.10 4.36
C LEU A 36 -6.51 3.44 5.65
N ASP A 37 -7.10 4.30 6.50
CA ASP A 37 -6.51 4.70 7.78
C ASP A 37 -6.25 3.53 8.74
N LYS A 38 -6.93 2.40 8.54
CA LYS A 38 -6.75 1.18 9.37
C LYS A 38 -6.24 -0.02 8.57
N LEU A 39 -5.97 0.15 7.28
CA LEU A 39 -5.53 -0.94 6.40
C LEU A 39 -4.05 -1.26 6.65
N THR A 40 -3.78 -2.25 7.48
CA THR A 40 -2.40 -2.69 7.75
C THR A 40 -1.96 -3.77 6.75
N GLN A 41 -0.73 -4.28 6.90
CA GLN A 41 -0.26 -5.55 6.38
C GLN A 41 -1.03 -6.70 7.04
N LEU A 42 -2.29 -6.82 6.65
CA LEU A 42 -3.14 -7.99 6.65
C LEU A 42 -2.75 -9.15 7.58
N ASN A 43 -3.61 -9.40 8.57
CA ASN A 43 -3.77 -10.76 9.11
C ASN A 43 -4.46 -11.61 8.04
N GLY A 44 -3.73 -12.13 7.07
CA GLY A 44 -4.26 -13.24 6.29
C GLY A 44 -4.28 -14.54 7.11
N THR A 45 -4.72 -15.63 6.49
CA THR A 45 -4.48 -17.01 6.95
C THR A 45 -2.99 -17.41 7.09
N SER A 46 -2.04 -16.48 6.92
CA SER A 46 -0.61 -16.72 6.96
C SER A 46 0.18 -15.50 7.47
N PRO A 47 0.74 -15.56 8.70
CA PRO A 47 1.57 -14.49 9.26
C PRO A 47 2.80 -14.13 8.41
N SER A 48 3.32 -15.05 7.61
CA SER A 48 4.51 -14.82 6.77
C SER A 48 4.23 -14.06 5.48
N ALA A 49 2.97 -13.90 5.08
CA ALA A 49 2.61 -13.08 3.92
C ALA A 49 2.52 -11.59 4.25
N SER A 50 2.29 -11.24 5.52
CA SER A 50 2.10 -9.86 5.99
C SER A 50 3.32 -8.97 5.67
N ALA A 51 4.51 -9.37 6.10
CA ALA A 51 5.77 -8.60 5.98
C ALA A 51 6.17 -8.27 4.53
N HIS A 52 5.71 -9.03 3.54
CA HIS A 52 6.12 -8.90 2.14
C HIS A 52 5.01 -8.37 1.21
N ALA A 53 3.79 -8.22 1.72
CA ALA A 53 2.64 -7.77 0.94
C ALA A 53 2.54 -6.23 0.79
N CYS A 54 3.46 -5.45 1.37
CA CYS A 54 3.43 -3.97 1.35
C CYS A 54 3.14 -3.37 -0.02
N GLY A 55 3.71 -3.92 -1.10
CA GLY A 55 3.49 -3.43 -2.46
C GLY A 55 2.04 -3.63 -2.93
N ALA A 56 1.46 -4.81 -2.67
CA ALA A 56 0.08 -5.10 -3.00
C ALA A 56 -0.90 -4.28 -2.14
N VAL A 57 -0.62 -4.14 -0.84
CA VAL A 57 -1.44 -3.32 0.07
C VAL A 57 -1.36 -1.84 -0.31
N SER A 58 -0.19 -1.34 -0.68
CA SER A 58 -0.02 0.04 -1.17
C SER A 58 -0.80 0.29 -2.46
N LEU A 59 -0.84 -0.68 -3.38
CA LEU A 59 -1.69 -0.61 -4.58
C LEU A 59 -3.18 -0.59 -4.23
N VAL A 60 -3.63 -1.46 -3.32
CA VAL A 60 -5.02 -1.44 -2.83
C VAL A 60 -5.33 -0.08 -2.20
N GLY A 61 -4.43 0.44 -1.36
CA GLY A 61 -4.58 1.76 -0.76
C GLY A 61 -4.64 2.88 -1.80
N ALA A 62 -3.85 2.79 -2.87
CA ALA A 62 -3.91 3.72 -3.99
C ALA A 62 -5.29 3.70 -4.64
N MET A 63 -5.86 2.51 -4.89
CA MET A 63 -7.21 2.37 -5.45
C MET A 63 -8.27 2.99 -4.54
N LEU A 64 -8.22 2.69 -3.23
CA LEU A 64 -9.16 3.25 -2.25
C LEU A 64 -9.09 4.78 -2.21
N ALA A 65 -7.88 5.34 -2.20
CA ALA A 65 -7.67 6.78 -2.09
C ALA A 65 -8.15 7.58 -3.31
N THR A 66 -8.24 6.96 -4.49
CA THR A 66 -8.46 7.68 -5.76
C THR A 66 -9.75 7.30 -6.46
N SER A 67 -10.11 6.03 -6.40
CA SER A 67 -11.26 5.45 -7.11
C SER A 67 -12.25 4.79 -6.15
N GLY A 68 -12.00 4.84 -4.84
CA GLY A 68 -12.79 4.17 -3.82
C GLY A 68 -12.82 2.65 -4.01
N TYR A 69 -13.82 1.99 -3.39
CA TYR A 69 -13.96 0.54 -3.49
C TYR A 69 -14.23 0.04 -4.91
N THR A 70 -14.92 0.82 -5.74
CA THR A 70 -15.17 0.50 -7.15
C THR A 70 -13.90 0.38 -7.98
N GLY A 71 -12.84 1.11 -7.61
CA GLY A 71 -11.54 0.97 -8.26
C GLY A 71 -10.97 -0.45 -8.21
N LEU A 72 -11.28 -1.23 -7.16
CA LEU A 72 -10.82 -2.62 -7.06
C LEU A 72 -11.49 -3.54 -8.09
N VAL A 73 -12.72 -3.22 -8.50
CA VAL A 73 -13.42 -3.93 -9.57
C VAL A 73 -12.73 -3.63 -10.91
N ASP A 74 -12.49 -2.36 -11.20
CA ASP A 74 -11.81 -1.93 -12.43
C ASP A 74 -10.41 -2.56 -12.54
N LEU A 75 -9.66 -2.61 -11.43
CA LEU A 75 -8.35 -3.27 -11.40
C LEU A 75 -8.47 -4.77 -11.69
N ALA A 76 -9.43 -5.45 -11.05
CA ALA A 76 -9.63 -6.89 -11.25
C ALA A 76 -9.96 -7.23 -12.71
N GLU A 77 -10.80 -6.41 -13.37
CA GLU A 77 -11.11 -6.56 -14.79
C GLU A 77 -9.88 -6.36 -15.68
N ARG A 78 -9.06 -5.35 -15.39
CA ARG A 78 -7.91 -5.00 -16.22
C ARG A 78 -6.72 -5.95 -16.14
N ILE A 79 -6.65 -6.78 -15.10
CA ILE A 79 -5.62 -7.82 -14.96
C ILE A 79 -6.16 -9.23 -15.13
N ALA A 80 -7.43 -9.37 -15.50
CA ALA A 80 -8.12 -10.66 -15.59
C ALA A 80 -7.45 -11.64 -16.58
N ASP A 81 -6.84 -11.11 -17.65
CA ASP A 81 -6.08 -11.85 -18.67
C ASP A 81 -4.72 -12.35 -18.16
N GLU A 82 -4.23 -11.83 -17.04
CA GLU A 82 -2.94 -12.21 -16.43
C GLU A 82 -3.07 -13.24 -15.31
N LEU A 83 -4.31 -13.61 -14.97
CA LEU A 83 -4.66 -14.54 -13.90
C LEU A 83 -5.16 -15.88 -14.49
N ASP A 84 -4.91 -16.96 -13.76
CA ASP A 84 -5.60 -18.22 -14.03
C ASP A 84 -7.10 -18.09 -13.69
N ASP A 85 -7.93 -18.98 -14.24
CA ASP A 85 -9.39 -18.89 -14.15
C ASP A 85 -9.88 -18.88 -12.69
N GLU A 86 -9.26 -19.67 -11.82
CA GLU A 86 -9.63 -19.75 -10.39
C GLU A 86 -9.34 -18.44 -9.67
N LYS A 87 -8.12 -17.90 -9.81
CA LYS A 87 -7.74 -16.61 -9.20
C LYS A 87 -8.51 -15.45 -9.80
N ARG A 88 -8.82 -15.48 -11.10
CA ARG A 88 -9.64 -14.44 -11.75
C ARG A 88 -11.04 -14.40 -11.14
N VAL A 89 -11.68 -15.57 -11.01
CA VAL A 89 -13.03 -15.67 -10.40
C VAL A 89 -12.99 -15.17 -8.97
N GLU A 90 -12.01 -15.61 -8.18
CA GLU A 90 -11.91 -15.23 -6.78
C GLU A 90 -11.61 -13.74 -6.58
N LEU A 91 -10.66 -13.19 -7.34
CA LEU A 91 -10.34 -11.76 -7.27
C LEU A 91 -11.55 -10.90 -7.66
N THR A 92 -12.29 -11.30 -8.69
CA THR A 92 -13.52 -10.61 -9.12
C THR A 92 -14.61 -10.68 -8.05
N ARG A 93 -14.80 -11.86 -7.44
CA ARG A 93 -15.77 -12.07 -6.35
C ARG A 93 -15.47 -11.15 -5.17
N LEU A 94 -14.20 -11.10 -4.75
CA LEU A 94 -13.76 -10.23 -3.66
C LEU A 94 -13.97 -8.76 -4.00
N ALA A 95 -13.55 -8.31 -5.20
CA ALA A 95 -13.73 -6.92 -5.64
C ALA A 95 -15.20 -6.48 -5.59
N GLN A 96 -16.10 -7.32 -6.09
CA GLN A 96 -17.53 -7.04 -6.10
C GLN A 96 -18.12 -7.03 -4.69
N ALA A 97 -17.72 -7.97 -3.83
CA ALA A 97 -18.14 -8.01 -2.43
C ALA A 97 -17.74 -6.73 -1.69
N ILE A 98 -16.47 -6.32 -1.82
CA ILE A 98 -15.93 -5.08 -1.23
C ILE A 98 -16.69 -3.85 -1.76
N ALA A 99 -16.82 -3.72 -3.08
CA ALA A 99 -17.48 -2.57 -3.71
C ALA A 99 -18.97 -2.46 -3.38
N SER A 100 -19.64 -3.57 -3.05
CA SER A 100 -21.06 -3.57 -2.68
C SER A 100 -21.34 -2.90 -1.33
N GLY A 101 -20.35 -2.85 -0.42
CA GLY A 101 -20.56 -2.40 0.97
C GLY A 101 -21.49 -3.31 1.79
N GLY A 102 -21.75 -4.52 1.31
CA GLY A 102 -22.59 -5.52 1.97
C GLY A 102 -21.90 -6.20 3.17
N PRO A 103 -22.51 -7.26 3.74
CA PRO A 103 -21.96 -7.98 4.89
C PRO A 103 -20.56 -8.54 4.68
N ASP A 104 -20.20 -8.84 3.43
CA ASP A 104 -18.91 -9.42 3.03
C ASP A 104 -17.84 -8.36 2.70
N ALA A 105 -18.18 -7.06 2.78
CA ALA A 105 -17.23 -5.97 2.65
C ALA A 105 -16.48 -5.78 3.98
N THR A 106 -15.43 -6.58 4.19
CA THR A 106 -14.63 -6.58 5.43
C THR A 106 -13.15 -6.29 5.18
N TYR A 107 -12.39 -6.00 6.24
CA TYR A 107 -10.94 -5.88 6.16
C TYR A 107 -10.28 -7.19 5.71
N GLY A 108 -10.83 -8.36 6.11
CA GLY A 108 -10.40 -9.66 5.61
C GLY A 108 -10.60 -9.83 4.10
N ALA A 109 -11.68 -9.29 3.53
CA ALA A 109 -11.86 -9.32 2.08
C ALA A 109 -10.82 -8.44 1.35
N LEU A 110 -10.51 -7.24 1.87
CA LEU A 110 -9.39 -6.43 1.37
C LEU A 110 -8.07 -7.19 1.51
N ALA A 111 -7.91 -7.94 2.60
CA ALA A 111 -6.74 -8.76 2.86
C ALA A 111 -6.53 -9.81 1.78
N ASP A 112 -7.54 -10.64 1.56
CA ASP A 112 -7.50 -11.71 0.57
C ASP A 112 -7.30 -11.17 -0.84
N TYR A 113 -7.92 -10.02 -1.15
CA TYR A 113 -7.72 -9.33 -2.42
C TYR A 113 -6.24 -8.96 -2.63
N ALA A 114 -5.61 -8.29 -1.65
CA ALA A 114 -4.20 -7.92 -1.77
C ALA A 114 -3.27 -9.15 -1.76
N LEU A 115 -3.63 -10.22 -1.02
CA LEU A 115 -2.87 -11.46 -1.00
C LEU A 115 -2.88 -12.19 -2.35
N LEU A 116 -3.98 -12.16 -3.09
CA LEU A 116 -4.03 -12.72 -4.44
C LEU A 116 -3.10 -11.97 -5.39
N LEU A 117 -3.12 -10.64 -5.34
CA LEU A 117 -2.18 -9.80 -6.09
C LEU A 117 -0.73 -10.12 -5.69
N TYR A 118 -0.43 -10.10 -4.40
CA TYR A 118 0.89 -10.42 -3.88
C TYR A 118 1.39 -11.79 -4.36
N ARG A 119 0.59 -12.86 -4.22
CA ARG A 119 0.98 -14.22 -4.65
C ARG A 119 1.27 -14.30 -6.14
N ARG A 120 0.54 -13.54 -6.97
CA ARG A 120 0.73 -13.51 -8.42
C ARG A 120 1.96 -12.73 -8.86
N TYR A 121 2.25 -11.62 -8.16
CA TYR A 121 3.23 -10.62 -8.56
C TYR A 121 4.45 -10.53 -7.64
N ARG A 122 4.61 -11.42 -6.65
CA ARG A 122 5.84 -11.48 -5.85
C ARG A 122 7.06 -11.91 -6.67
N GLY A 123 8.22 -11.44 -6.26
CA GLY A 123 9.54 -11.84 -6.74
C GLY A 123 10.03 -13.11 -6.05
N MET A 124 11.23 -13.53 -6.40
CA MET A 124 11.89 -14.69 -5.78
C MET A 124 12.34 -14.42 -4.33
N ASP A 125 12.58 -13.15 -4.01
CA ASP A 125 12.93 -12.64 -2.68
C ASP A 125 11.72 -12.55 -1.72
N GLY A 126 10.52 -12.87 -2.20
CA GLY A 126 9.28 -12.77 -1.46
C GLY A 126 8.63 -11.40 -1.57
N GLY A 127 9.35 -10.31 -1.82
CA GLY A 127 8.79 -8.97 -1.99
C GLY A 127 8.10 -8.76 -3.35
N MET A 128 7.51 -7.58 -3.55
CA MET A 128 7.04 -7.17 -4.88
C MET A 128 8.12 -6.33 -5.58
N GLU A 129 8.67 -6.88 -6.65
CA GLU A 129 9.63 -6.17 -7.51
C GLU A 129 9.01 -4.88 -8.07
N TYR A 130 9.87 -3.86 -8.21
CA TYR A 130 9.45 -2.55 -8.67
C TYR A 130 8.69 -2.55 -10.01
N ARG A 131 9.22 -3.25 -11.01
CA ARG A 131 8.62 -3.32 -12.34
C ARG A 131 7.21 -3.93 -12.32
N LYS A 132 6.96 -4.86 -11.40
CA LYS A 132 5.65 -5.50 -11.23
C LYS A 132 4.66 -4.55 -10.57
N LEU A 133 5.10 -3.79 -9.55
CA LEU A 133 4.25 -2.76 -8.96
C LEU A 133 3.92 -1.66 -9.97
N LEU A 134 4.90 -1.19 -10.75
CA LEU A 134 4.66 -0.21 -11.82
C LEU A 134 3.66 -0.71 -12.87
N HIS A 135 3.82 -1.95 -13.33
CA HIS A 135 2.88 -2.59 -14.24
C HIS A 135 1.46 -2.58 -13.67
N LEU A 136 1.30 -2.96 -12.40
CA LEU A 136 -0.01 -2.93 -11.74
C LEU A 136 -0.57 -1.51 -11.58
N MET A 137 0.27 -0.53 -11.26
CA MET A 137 -0.14 0.88 -11.19
C MET A 137 -0.64 1.38 -12.55
N GLN A 138 0.04 1.01 -13.64
CA GLN A 138 -0.39 1.35 -15.00
C GLN A 138 -1.71 0.66 -15.36
N ARG A 139 -1.86 -0.64 -15.03
CA ARG A 139 -3.12 -1.37 -15.20
C ARG A 139 -4.24 -0.69 -14.41
N ALA A 140 -3.99 -0.28 -13.17
CA ALA A 140 -4.91 0.49 -12.35
C ALA A 140 -5.27 1.90 -12.91
N GLY A 141 -4.60 2.35 -13.97
CA GLY A 141 -4.86 3.65 -14.60
C GLY A 141 -4.12 4.82 -13.95
N PHE A 142 -3.18 4.54 -13.04
CA PHE A 142 -2.33 5.58 -12.50
C PHE A 142 -1.28 6.00 -13.52
N SER A 143 -1.12 7.31 -13.65
CA SER A 143 -0.04 7.91 -14.42
C SER A 143 1.01 8.45 -13.46
N ALA A 144 2.27 8.44 -13.88
CA ALA A 144 3.34 9.05 -13.10
C ALA A 144 2.99 10.52 -12.77
N PRO A 145 3.35 11.02 -11.58
CA PRO A 145 3.16 12.42 -11.23
C PRO A 145 3.77 13.35 -12.28
N HIS A 146 3.05 14.42 -12.64
CA HIS A 146 3.37 15.28 -13.78
C HIS A 146 4.66 16.09 -13.62
N ARG A 147 5.14 16.27 -12.39
CA ARG A 147 6.35 17.02 -12.06
C ARG A 147 7.12 16.28 -10.98
N PRO A 148 8.02 15.34 -11.33
CA PRO A 148 8.92 14.78 -10.34
C PRO A 148 9.76 15.92 -9.74
N ASN A 149 9.57 16.19 -8.46
CA ASN A 149 10.41 17.09 -7.69
C ASN A 149 11.00 16.29 -6.53
N ASP A 150 12.31 16.05 -6.61
CA ASP A 150 13.05 15.22 -5.66
C ASP A 150 13.14 15.83 -4.25
N ASP A 151 12.75 17.09 -4.06
CA ASP A 151 12.83 17.76 -2.75
C ASP A 151 11.46 18.06 -2.13
N ASP A 152 10.36 17.91 -2.88
CA ASP A 152 9.05 18.41 -2.46
C ASP A 152 7.87 17.52 -2.91
N LEU A 153 7.42 16.65 -2.00
CA LEU A 153 6.20 15.82 -2.17
C LEU A 153 4.99 16.62 -2.60
N ALA A 154 4.84 17.86 -2.10
CA ALA A 154 3.69 18.70 -2.39
C ALA A 154 3.67 19.17 -3.83
N ARG A 155 4.85 19.35 -4.44
CA ARG A 155 5.00 19.69 -5.86
C ARG A 155 4.87 18.48 -6.77
N THR A 156 5.29 17.31 -6.28
CA THR A 156 5.18 16.05 -7.01
C THR A 156 3.73 15.60 -7.11
N LEU A 157 2.98 15.57 -6.00
CA LEU A 157 1.55 15.29 -5.97
C LEU A 157 0.77 16.61 -5.88
N GLY A 158 0.61 17.27 -7.03
CA GLY A 158 0.06 18.62 -7.13
C GLY A 158 -1.48 18.69 -7.11
N ARG A 159 -2.18 17.58 -7.38
CA ARG A 159 -3.65 17.56 -7.50
C ARG A 159 -4.30 16.61 -6.50
N LYS A 160 -5.53 16.95 -6.08
CA LYS A 160 -6.38 16.04 -5.30
C LYS A 160 -6.66 14.79 -6.13
N GLY A 161 -6.58 13.62 -5.50
CA GLY A 161 -6.75 12.32 -6.15
C GLY A 161 -5.49 11.80 -6.83
N GLU A 162 -4.35 12.49 -6.70
CA GLU A 162 -3.06 11.91 -7.10
C GLU A 162 -2.51 11.06 -5.95
N CYS A 163 -2.09 9.84 -6.28
CA CYS A 163 -1.35 8.98 -5.37
C CYS A 163 -0.33 8.15 -6.14
N TRP A 164 0.79 7.83 -5.49
CA TRP A 164 1.85 7.04 -6.07
C TRP A 164 2.60 6.25 -4.98
N PRO A 165 2.94 4.98 -5.21
CA PRO A 165 3.74 4.22 -4.28
C PRO A 165 5.18 4.75 -4.24
N ALA A 166 5.79 4.69 -3.07
CA ALA A 166 7.19 5.05 -2.87
C ALA A 166 7.89 3.95 -2.07
N LYS A 167 9.21 3.82 -2.24
CA LYS A 167 10.00 2.94 -1.38
C LYS A 167 10.61 3.74 -0.25
N ILE A 168 10.56 3.22 0.97
CA ILE A 168 11.38 3.69 2.09
C ILE A 168 12.32 2.58 2.54
N SER A 169 13.45 2.96 3.14
CA SER A 169 14.33 2.01 3.81
C SER A 169 13.89 1.86 5.27
N ILE A 170 13.62 0.63 5.71
CA ILE A 170 13.40 0.36 7.13
C ILE A 170 14.74 0.15 7.87
N PHE A 171 15.84 -0.15 7.16
CA PHE A 171 17.11 -0.56 7.75
C PHE A 171 18.32 0.36 7.49
N GLY A 172 18.20 1.37 6.62
CA GLY A 172 19.36 2.08 6.05
C GLY A 172 20.16 1.10 5.18
N ASP A 173 20.37 1.25 3.89
CA ASP A 173 20.65 2.45 3.12
C ASP A 173 20.02 2.33 1.72
N GLU A 174 18.99 1.49 1.57
CA GLU A 174 18.24 1.25 0.32
C GLU A 174 16.76 0.92 0.61
N GLY A 175 15.85 1.33 -0.29
CA GLY A 175 14.39 1.19 -0.10
C GLY A 175 13.88 -0.23 -0.32
N ASP A 176 13.48 -0.91 0.77
CA ASP A 176 12.99 -2.28 0.80
C ASP A 176 11.47 -2.38 1.07
N HIS A 177 10.85 -1.29 1.51
CA HIS A 177 9.45 -1.27 1.92
C HIS A 177 8.60 -0.30 1.10
N TRP A 178 7.42 -0.76 0.68
CA TRP A 178 6.47 0.04 -0.09
C TRP A 178 5.49 0.78 0.83
N ILE A 179 5.44 2.11 0.64
CA ILE A 179 4.42 3.00 1.16
C ILE A 179 3.63 3.63 0.01
N LEU A 180 2.56 4.32 0.33
CA LEU A 180 1.80 5.15 -0.60
C LEU A 180 1.95 6.62 -0.20
N VAL A 181 2.18 7.50 -1.17
CA VAL A 181 2.04 8.95 -0.95
C VAL A 181 0.87 9.44 -1.78
N GLY A 182 -0.01 10.24 -1.18
CA GLY A 182 -1.21 10.71 -1.86
C GLY A 182 -1.63 12.11 -1.45
N ARG A 183 -2.61 12.65 -2.17
CA ARG A 183 -3.31 13.89 -1.82
C ARG A 183 -4.81 13.68 -1.91
N ASP A 184 -5.50 13.76 -0.77
CA ASP A 184 -6.96 13.66 -0.70
C ASP A 184 -7.61 15.05 -0.50
N ALA A 185 -8.87 15.08 -0.08
CA ALA A 185 -9.58 16.33 0.24
C ALA A 185 -8.98 17.11 1.41
N ARG A 186 -8.30 16.42 2.35
CA ARG A 186 -7.72 16.98 3.57
C ARG A 186 -6.27 17.43 3.37
N GLY A 187 -5.64 17.02 2.27
CA GLY A 187 -4.30 17.44 1.88
C GLY A 187 -3.39 16.26 1.58
N LEU A 188 -2.08 16.47 1.71
CA LEU A 188 -1.11 15.40 1.54
C LEU A 188 -1.25 14.36 2.64
N PHE A 189 -0.88 13.14 2.30
CA PHE A 189 -0.72 12.06 3.25
C PHE A 189 0.35 11.07 2.77
N VAL A 190 0.95 10.38 3.73
CA VAL A 190 1.66 9.11 3.54
C VAL A 190 0.78 8.03 4.14
N PHE A 191 0.66 6.90 3.46
CA PHE A 191 0.09 5.68 4.00
C PHE A 191 1.18 4.62 4.08
N ASP A 192 1.41 4.09 5.28
CA ASP A 192 2.32 2.98 5.53
C ASP A 192 1.48 1.77 5.94
N PRO A 193 1.55 0.64 5.22
CA PRO A 193 0.80 -0.55 5.62
C PRO A 193 1.39 -1.24 6.86
N TYR A 194 2.58 -0.87 7.38
CA TYR A 194 3.01 -1.41 8.67
C TYR A 194 2.22 -0.79 9.83
N PRO A 195 1.74 -1.61 10.78
CA PRO A 195 1.03 -1.12 11.96
C PRO A 195 1.83 -0.09 12.77
N ARG A 196 1.13 0.93 13.26
CA ARG A 196 1.66 2.00 14.13
C ARG A 196 1.04 1.93 15.52
N ASP A 197 1.75 2.49 16.51
CA ASP A 197 1.32 2.55 17.92
C ASP A 197 -0.03 3.25 18.12
N ASP A 198 -0.33 4.26 17.31
CA ASP A 198 -1.56 5.07 17.38
C ASP A 198 -2.74 4.46 16.63
N GLY A 199 -2.52 3.33 15.95
CA GLY A 199 -3.51 2.60 15.20
C GLY A 199 -3.92 3.20 13.85
N SER A 200 -3.36 4.37 13.49
CA SER A 200 -3.56 4.98 12.17
C SER A 200 -2.46 4.53 11.22
N GLN A 201 -2.79 4.40 9.94
CA GLN A 201 -1.85 4.10 8.87
C GLN A 201 -1.57 5.32 8.00
N ILE A 202 -2.31 6.41 8.22
CA ILE A 202 -2.18 7.65 7.47
C ILE A 202 -1.41 8.68 8.29
N ILE A 203 -0.27 9.12 7.76
CA ILE A 203 0.56 10.19 8.33
C ILE A 203 0.33 11.48 7.54
N ARG A 204 0.02 12.57 8.24
CA ARG A 204 -0.23 13.90 7.65
C ARG A 204 0.88 14.91 7.94
N PRO A 205 1.00 15.98 7.13
CA PRO A 205 1.86 17.12 7.44
C PRO A 205 1.55 17.70 8.83
N GLY A 206 2.59 17.85 9.66
CA GLY A 206 2.47 18.35 11.04
C GLY A 206 2.53 17.26 12.11
N GLU A 207 2.39 16.00 11.73
CA GLU A 207 2.65 14.87 12.64
C GLU A 207 4.16 14.64 12.84
N ALA A 208 4.53 14.11 14.00
CA ALA A 208 5.93 13.92 14.40
C ALA A 208 6.72 13.06 13.41
N ASP A 209 6.08 12.05 12.82
CA ASP A 209 6.74 11.12 11.91
C ASP A 209 6.76 11.61 10.45
N TRP A 210 5.97 12.62 10.08
CA TRP A 210 5.87 13.09 8.69
C TRP A 210 7.25 13.31 8.07
N LYS A 211 8.09 14.12 8.73
CA LYS A 211 9.43 14.45 8.24
C LYS A 211 10.30 13.19 8.08
N ARG A 212 10.15 12.21 8.97
CA ARG A 212 10.92 10.97 8.94
C ARG A 212 10.55 10.12 7.74
N TYR A 213 9.26 10.01 7.42
CA TYR A 213 8.80 9.34 6.21
C TYR A 213 9.28 10.06 4.95
N VAL A 214 9.17 11.38 4.89
CA VAL A 214 9.65 12.15 3.72
C VAL A 214 11.16 11.95 3.51
N ASP A 215 11.95 12.05 4.57
CA ASP A 215 13.41 11.90 4.52
C ASP A 215 13.83 10.44 4.23
N ALA A 216 12.99 9.45 4.56
CA ALA A 216 13.26 8.02 4.34
C ALA A 216 12.90 7.52 2.94
N ILE A 217 12.21 8.33 2.12
CA ILE A 217 11.90 7.97 0.73
C ILE A 217 13.20 7.77 -0.02
N GLY A 218 13.40 6.53 -0.46
CA GLY A 218 14.60 6.10 -1.13
C GLY A 218 14.74 6.72 -2.51
N LYS A 219 15.94 6.56 -3.05
CA LYS A 219 16.29 6.94 -4.42
C LYS A 219 16.38 5.69 -5.30
N ASP A 220 16.08 5.84 -6.58
CA ASP A 220 16.32 4.81 -7.59
C ASP A 220 17.82 4.72 -7.98
N GLU A 221 18.14 3.80 -8.91
CA GLU A 221 19.49 3.57 -9.44
C GLU A 221 20.14 4.81 -10.08
N ALA A 222 19.35 5.78 -10.53
CA ALA A 222 19.81 7.07 -11.08
C ALA A 222 19.84 8.19 -10.04
N GLY A 223 19.55 7.89 -8.76
CA GLY A 223 19.59 8.85 -7.66
C GLY A 223 18.38 9.77 -7.54
N ARG A 224 17.27 9.52 -8.28
CA ARG A 224 16.03 10.30 -8.17
C ARG A 224 15.10 9.69 -7.13
N ASN A 225 14.17 10.47 -6.58
CA ASN A 225 13.24 9.90 -5.60
C ASN A 225 12.33 8.85 -6.24
N THR A 226 12.01 7.81 -5.47
CA THR A 226 11.14 6.72 -5.93
C THR A 226 9.69 7.14 -6.20
N ILE A 227 9.30 8.38 -5.88
CA ILE A 227 8.00 8.93 -6.26
C ILE A 227 8.08 9.43 -7.70
N GLY A 228 7.33 8.77 -8.59
CA GLY A 228 7.16 9.21 -9.97
C GLY A 228 8.28 8.81 -10.92
N PHE A 229 9.15 7.90 -10.51
CA PHE A 229 10.03 7.26 -11.46
C PHE A 229 9.22 6.34 -12.39
N LEU A 230 9.38 6.51 -13.69
CA LEU A 230 9.32 5.37 -14.61
C LEU A 230 10.77 5.01 -14.91
N PRO A 231 11.11 3.71 -15.08
CA PRO A 231 12.39 3.37 -15.68
C PRO A 231 12.53 4.19 -16.97
N ALA A 232 13.69 4.85 -17.13
CA ALA A 232 14.01 5.48 -18.40
C ALA A 232 13.96 4.39 -19.48
N GLU A 233 13.29 4.68 -20.59
CA GLU A 233 13.29 3.82 -21.78
C GLU A 233 14.71 3.56 -22.30
#